data_AF-M7MUG1-F1
#
_entry.id   AF-M7MUG1-F1
#
_cell.length_a   1.000
_cell.length_b   1.000
_cell.length_c   1.000
_cell.angle_alpha   90.00
_cell.angle_beta   90.00
_cell.angle_gamma   90.00
#
_symmetry.space_group_name_H-M   'P 1'
#
loop_
_entity.id
_entity.type
_entity.pdbx_description
1 polymer ?
#
loop_
_entity_poly.entity_id
_entity_poly.type
_entity_poly.pdbx_seq_one_letter_code
_entity_poly.pdbx_strand_id
1 'polypeptide(L)'
;MAGQVPLTVCPLSNVRLRTVDTMAGHPLRRMLEAGLKVSIHSDDPAYFGGYLDTNFAAVIGQFELSRGEQAVLARNSIESSFLEEPAKARLCAEVDVWLAAEHL
;
A
#
# COMPACT_ATOMS: atom_id res chain seq x y z
N MET A 1 6.00 14.68 18.00
CA MET A 1 5.46 14.65 16.62
C MET A 1 4.04 14.13 16.72
N ALA A 2 3.04 14.89 16.27
CA ALA A 2 1.63 14.49 16.38
C ALA A 2 1.44 13.10 15.76
N GLY A 3 0.68 12.22 16.43
CA GLY A 3 0.58 10.81 16.09
C GLY A 3 0.09 10.60 14.66
N GLN A 4 0.94 10.06 13.78
CA GLN A 4 0.52 9.59 12.47
C GLN A 4 -0.41 8.38 12.66
N VAL A 5 -1.66 8.51 12.25
CA VAL A 5 -2.63 7.41 12.25
C VAL A 5 -2.43 6.57 10.98
N PRO A 6 -2.16 5.26 11.09
CA PRO A 6 -2.11 4.38 9.94
C PRO A 6 -3.45 4.31 9.21
N LEU A 7 -3.40 4.36 7.88
CA LEU A 7 -4.58 4.21 7.02
C LEU A 7 -4.44 2.92 6.20
N THR A 8 -5.29 1.94 6.51
CA THR A 8 -5.39 0.66 5.80
C THR A 8 -6.33 0.83 4.60
N VAL A 9 -5.78 1.21 3.45
CA VAL A 9 -6.55 1.57 2.26
C VAL A 9 -6.82 0.33 1.40
N CYS A 10 -8.05 0.17 0.92
CA CYS A 10 -8.50 -1.01 0.15
C CYS A 10 -8.93 -0.63 -1.28
N PRO A 11 -8.00 -0.45 -2.24
CA PRO A 11 -8.30 0.16 -3.54
C PRO A 11 -9.41 -0.53 -4.34
N LEU A 12 -9.35 -1.86 -4.48
CA LEU A 12 -10.37 -2.59 -5.22
C LEU A 12 -11.72 -2.60 -4.50
N SER A 13 -11.73 -2.74 -3.17
CA SER A 13 -12.94 -2.63 -2.34
C SER A 13 -13.64 -1.29 -2.57
N ASN A 14 -12.89 -0.18 -2.49
CA ASN A 14 -13.43 1.17 -2.66
C ASN A 14 -14.14 1.37 -4.02
N VAL A 15 -13.56 0.84 -5.09
CA VAL A 15 -14.16 0.89 -6.43
C VAL A 15 -15.39 -0.02 -6.52
N ARG A 16 -15.29 -1.26 -6.03
CA ARG A 16 -16.37 -2.26 -6.12
C ARG A 16 -17.59 -1.89 -5.27
N LEU A 17 -17.36 -1.25 -4.12
CA LEU A 17 -18.41 -0.74 -3.23
C LEU A 17 -18.90 0.67 -3.63
N ARG A 18 -18.38 1.25 -4.71
CA ARG A 18 -18.76 2.57 -5.24
C ARG A 18 -18.53 3.73 -4.25
N THR A 19 -17.64 3.56 -3.27
CA THR A 19 -17.15 4.69 -2.43
C THR A 19 -16.18 5.57 -3.22
N VAL A 20 -15.56 4.99 -4.26
CA VAL A 20 -14.84 5.68 -5.33
C VAL A 20 -15.39 5.16 -6.66
N ASP A 21 -15.57 6.03 -7.65
CA ASP A 21 -16.17 5.64 -8.93
C ASP A 21 -15.25 4.76 -9.80
N THR A 22 -13.98 5.17 -9.93
CA THR A 22 -12.96 4.47 -10.72
C THR A 22 -11.60 4.55 -10.03
N MET A 23 -10.66 3.66 -10.39
CA MET A 23 -9.30 3.70 -9.83
C MET A 23 -8.61 5.05 -10.09
N ALA A 24 -8.85 5.69 -11.24
CA ALA A 24 -8.33 7.02 -11.56
C ALA A 24 -8.79 8.11 -10.58
N GLY A 25 -9.97 7.96 -9.99
CA GLY A 25 -10.51 8.87 -8.96
C GLY A 25 -10.06 8.55 -7.53
N HIS A 26 -9.28 7.48 -7.32
CA HIS A 26 -8.94 6.99 -6.00
C HIS A 26 -7.97 7.94 -5.26
N PRO A 27 -8.17 8.23 -3.95
CA PRO A 27 -7.40 9.27 -3.25
C PRO A 27 -5.97 8.85 -2.88
N LEU A 28 -5.60 7.58 -3.06
CA LEU A 28 -4.32 7.02 -2.60
C LEU A 28 -3.10 7.83 -3.04
N ARG A 29 -3.06 8.29 -4.29
CA ARG A 29 -1.96 9.14 -4.78
C ARG A 29 -1.81 10.43 -3.98
N ARG A 30 -2.92 11.15 -3.75
CA ARG A 30 -2.93 12.38 -2.95
C ARG A 30 -2.57 12.13 -1.49
N MET A 31 -3.03 10.99 -0.94
CA MET A 31 -2.69 10.60 0.43
C MET A 31 -1.19 10.36 0.59
N LEU A 32 -0.56 9.68 -0.38
CA LEU A 32 0.88 9.43 -0.38
C LEU A 32 1.67 10.75 -0.52
N GLU A 33 1.27 11.63 -1.44
CA GLU A 33 1.87 12.96 -1.62
C GLU A 33 1.72 13.86 -0.38
N ALA A 34 0.62 13.71 0.36
CA ALA A 34 0.39 14.42 1.62
C ALA A 34 1.19 13.84 2.81
N GLY A 35 2.00 12.79 2.60
CA GLY A 35 2.81 12.16 3.65
C GLY A 35 1.98 11.39 4.68
N LEU A 36 0.76 10.97 4.34
CA LEU A 36 -0.05 10.12 5.21
C LEU A 36 0.56 8.71 5.30
N LYS A 37 0.41 8.06 6.45
CA LYS A 37 0.88 6.69 6.68
C LYS A 37 -0.08 5.66 6.05
N VAL A 38 -0.13 5.65 4.73
CA VAL A 38 -1.02 4.77 3.94
C VAL A 38 -0.36 3.44 3.60
N SER A 39 -1.17 2.39 3.62
CA SER A 39 -0.79 1.03 3.16
C SER A 39 -1.92 0.43 2.32
N ILE A 40 -1.60 -0.50 1.41
CA ILE A 40 -2.57 -1.19 0.55
C ILE A 40 -3.00 -2.50 1.21
N HIS A 41 -4.31 -2.76 1.21
CA HIS A 41 -4.94 -3.99 1.72
C HIS A 41 -5.98 -4.48 0.70
N SER A 42 -6.36 -5.76 0.82
CA SER A 42 -7.32 -6.39 -0.10
C SER A 42 -8.77 -6.41 0.41
N ASP A 43 -8.98 -6.18 1.70
CA ASP A 43 -10.27 -6.29 2.38
C ASP A 43 -10.83 -7.72 2.23
N ASP A 44 -11.82 -7.92 1.37
CA ASP A 44 -12.38 -9.23 1.01
C ASP A 44 -11.93 -9.68 -0.41
N PRO A 45 -10.72 -10.25 -0.59
CA PRO A 45 -10.16 -10.58 -1.91
C PRO A 45 -11.09 -11.36 -2.83
N ALA A 46 -11.81 -12.34 -2.26
CA ALA A 46 -12.73 -13.22 -2.99
C ALA A 46 -13.94 -12.46 -3.58
N TYR A 47 -14.31 -11.33 -2.99
CA TYR A 47 -15.45 -10.51 -3.42
C TYR A 47 -14.99 -9.38 -4.36
N PHE A 48 -13.84 -8.78 -4.09
CA PHE A 48 -13.38 -7.57 -4.78
C PHE A 48 -12.47 -7.83 -5.98
N GLY A 49 -12.17 -9.10 -6.27
CA GLY A 49 -11.57 -9.53 -7.53
C GLY A 49 -10.05 -9.45 -7.53
N GLY A 50 -9.42 -9.64 -6.38
CA GLY A 50 -7.96 -9.63 -6.29
C GLY A 50 -7.42 -9.63 -4.87
N TYR A 51 -6.27 -10.30 -4.69
CA TYR A 51 -5.50 -10.27 -3.45
C TYR A 51 -4.64 -9.01 -3.39
N LEU A 52 -3.69 -8.98 -2.44
CA LEU A 52 -2.81 -7.84 -2.21
C LEU A 52 -2.05 -7.43 -3.48
N ASP A 53 -1.46 -8.41 -4.19
CA ASP A 53 -0.70 -8.21 -5.43
C ASP A 53 -1.55 -7.54 -6.52
N THR A 54 -2.83 -7.93 -6.63
CA THR A 54 -3.75 -7.37 -7.61
C THR A 54 -4.11 -5.92 -7.26
N ASN A 55 -4.28 -5.61 -5.97
CA ASN A 55 -4.47 -4.22 -5.51
C ASN A 55 -3.24 -3.36 -5.80
N PHE A 56 -2.03 -3.88 -5.53
CA PHE A 56 -0.77 -3.22 -5.90
C PHE A 56 -0.69 -2.99 -7.41
N ALA A 57 -0.94 -4.01 -8.24
CA ALA A 57 -0.88 -3.90 -9.69
C ALA A 57 -1.86 -2.84 -10.24
N ALA A 58 -3.09 -2.79 -9.70
CA ALA A 58 -4.09 -1.79 -10.11
C ALA A 58 -3.66 -0.35 -9.76
N VAL A 59 -3.11 -0.14 -8.56
CA VAL A 59 -2.64 1.18 -8.12
C VAL A 59 -1.37 1.60 -8.87
N ILE A 60 -0.42 0.69 -9.07
CA ILE A 60 0.80 0.94 -9.85
C ILE A 60 0.44 1.30 -11.28
N GLY A 61 -0.43 0.52 -11.93
CA GLY A 61 -0.85 0.78 -13.31
C GLY A 61 -1.61 2.08 -13.48
N GLN A 62 -2.40 2.50 -12.48
CA GLN A 62 -3.17 3.74 -12.55
C GLN A 62 -2.36 5.00 -12.24
N PHE A 63 -1.45 4.95 -11.26
CA PHE A 63 -0.75 6.12 -10.73
C PHE A 63 0.75 6.13 -11.02
N GLU A 64 1.23 5.15 -11.80
CA GLU A 64 2.62 5.00 -12.22
C GLU A 64 3.59 5.05 -11.03
N LEU A 65 3.22 4.37 -9.92
CA LEU A 65 4.00 4.42 -8.69
C LEU A 65 5.40 3.87 -8.91
N SER A 66 6.40 4.68 -8.54
CA SER A 66 7.80 4.27 -8.53
C SER A 66 8.04 3.12 -7.55
N ARG A 67 9.15 2.38 -7.73
CA ARG A 67 9.57 1.34 -6.76
C ARG A 67 9.73 1.92 -5.36
N GLY A 68 10.22 3.16 -5.25
CA GLY A 68 10.36 3.85 -3.96
C GLY A 68 9.01 4.06 -3.28
N GLU A 69 7.99 4.50 -4.01
CA GLU A 69 6.63 4.66 -3.49
C GLU A 69 5.99 3.31 -3.11
N GLN A 70 6.21 2.27 -3.91
CA GLN A 70 5.79 0.91 -3.58
C GLN A 70 6.44 0.41 -2.28
N ALA A 71 7.74 0.67 -2.09
CA ALA A 71 8.44 0.34 -0.85
C ALA A 71 7.91 1.14 0.34
N VAL A 72 7.55 2.42 0.18
CA VAL A 72 6.91 3.22 1.23
C VAL A 72 5.59 2.61 1.66
N LEU A 73 4.72 2.21 0.72
CA LEU A 73 3.45 1.55 1.02
C LEU A 73 3.65 0.22 1.78
N ALA A 74 4.64 -0.58 1.36
CA ALA A 74 4.99 -1.83 2.03
C ALA A 74 5.52 -1.59 3.46
N ARG A 75 6.47 -0.68 3.66
CA ARG A 75 6.99 -0.31 4.99
C ARG A 75 5.90 0.21 5.90
N ASN A 76 5.03 1.09 5.39
CA ASN A 76 3.91 1.62 6.15
C ASN A 76 3.01 0.49 6.69
N SER A 77 2.77 -0.58 5.92
CA SER A 77 2.01 -1.74 6.39
C SER A 77 2.71 -2.48 7.53
N ILE A 78 4.03 -2.66 7.42
CA ILE A 78 4.87 -3.38 8.39
C ILE A 78 4.97 -2.58 9.69
N GLU A 79 5.36 -1.31 9.61
CA GLU A 79 5.52 -0.44 10.77
C GLU A 79 4.22 -0.22 11.54
N SER A 80 3.09 -0.25 10.83
CA SER A 80 1.75 -0.09 11.41
C SER A 80 1.14 -1.40 11.91
N SER A 81 1.79 -2.53 11.65
CA SER A 81 1.35 -3.82 12.19
C SER A 81 1.53 -3.89 13.71
N PHE A 82 0.84 -4.84 14.33
CA PHE A 82 1.00 -5.15 15.75
C PHE A 82 2.15 -6.12 16.05
N LEU A 83 3.08 -6.29 15.10
CA LEU A 83 4.30 -7.07 15.33
C LEU A 83 5.21 -6.38 16.36
N GLU A 84 6.06 -7.16 17.00
CA GLU A 84 7.15 -6.61 17.81
C GLU A 84 8.23 -5.97 16.92
N GLU A 85 8.96 -5.01 17.48
CA GLU A 85 9.97 -4.24 16.76
C GLU A 85 11.04 -5.09 16.05
N PRO A 86 11.55 -6.21 16.61
CA PRO A 86 12.50 -7.07 15.89
C PRO A 86 11.91 -7.66 14.60
N ALA A 87 10.63 -8.03 14.62
CA ALA A 87 9.95 -8.58 13.46
C ALA A 87 9.69 -7.50 12.39
N LYS A 88 9.28 -6.29 12.82
CA LYS A 88 9.15 -5.14 11.92
C LYS A 88 10.47 -4.79 11.24
N ALA A 89 11.55 -4.69 12.01
CA ALA A 89 12.89 -4.38 11.50
C ALA A 89 13.34 -5.39 10.44
N ARG A 90 13.14 -6.70 10.70
CA ARG A 90 13.46 -7.76 9.74
C ARG A 90 12.66 -7.60 8.44
N LEU A 91 11.35 -7.41 8.52
CA LEU A 91 10.50 -7.28 7.32
C LEU A 91 10.79 -5.98 6.55
N CYS A 92 11.08 -4.88 7.23
CA CYS A 92 11.52 -3.64 6.56
C CYS A 92 12.84 -3.85 5.81
N ALA A 93 13.78 -4.62 6.37
CA ALA A 93 15.02 -4.98 5.68
C ALA A 93 14.77 -5.84 4.44
N GLU A 94 13.76 -6.73 4.45
CA GLU A 94 13.36 -7.46 3.24
C GLU A 94 12.82 -6.53 2.15
N VAL A 95 12.11 -5.45 2.53
CA VAL A 95 11.69 -4.40 1.59
C VAL A 95 12.90 -3.61 1.06
N ASP A 96 13.90 -3.31 1.89
CA ASP A 96 15.17 -2.70 1.45
C ASP A 96 15.88 -3.55 0.40
N VAL A 97 15.97 -4.87 0.63
CA VAL A 97 16.56 -5.83 -0.31
C VAL A 97 15.77 -5.86 -1.63
N TRP A 98 14.44 -5.92 -1.56
CA TRP A 98 13.59 -5.86 -2.76
C TRP A 98 13.79 -4.55 -3.53
N LEU A 99 13.88 -3.42 -2.84
CA LEU A 99 14.04 -2.12 -3.47
C LEU A 99 15.40 -2.00 -4.18
N ALA A 100 16.46 -2.55 -3.59
CA ALA A 100 17.81 -2.54 -4.12
C ALA A 100 18.06 -3.58 -5.23
N ALA A 101 17.21 -4.61 -5.34
CA ALA A 101 17.32 -5.58 -6.41
C ALA A 101 17.03 -4.93 -7.78
N GLU A 102 18.07 -4.79 -8.60
CA GLU A 102 17.93 -4.45 -10.02
C GLU A 102 17.21 -5.60 -10.74
N HIS A 103 16.23 -5.28 -11.58
CA HIS A 103 15.66 -6.29 -12.47
C HIS A 103 16.75 -6.69 -13.48
N LEU A 104 17.17 -7.96 -13.43
CA LEU A 104 17.67 -8.65 -14.62
C LEU A 104 16.57 -8.73 -15.67
#